data_AF-A0A482PTX2-F1
#
_entry.id   AF-A0A482PTX2-F1
#
_cell.length_a   1.000
_cell.length_b   1.000
_cell.length_c   1.000
_cell.angle_alpha   90.00
_cell.angle_beta   90.00
_cell.angle_gamma   90.00
#
_symmetry.space_group_name_H-M   'P 1'
#
loop_
_entity.id
_entity.type
_entity.pdbx_description
1 polymer ?
#
loop_
_entity_poly.entity_id
_entity_poly.type
_entity_poly.pdbx_seq_one_letter_code
_entity_poly.pdbx_strand_id
1 'polypeptide(L)'
;MFEINPVKNRIQDLTERSDVLRGYLDYDAKKERLEEVNAELEQPDVWNEPERAQALGKERSSLEAIVDTLDQMAQGLEDVSGLLELAVEADDEETFNEAVAELDMLEEKLAQLEFRRMFSGEYDSADCYLDIQAGSGGTEAQDWASMLERMYLRWAEARGFKTEIIEESEGEVAGIKSVTIKISGEYAYGWLRTETGVHRLVRKSPFDSGGRRHTSFSSAFVYPEVDDDIDIEINPADLRIDVYRASGAGGQHVNRTESAVRITHIPTGIVTQCQNDRSQHKNKDQAMKQMKAKLYELEMQKKNAEKQAMEDNKSDIGWGSQIRSYVLDDSRIKDLRTGVETRNTQAVLDGSLDQFIEASLKAGL
;
A
#
# COMPACT_ATOMS: atom_id res chain seq x y z
N MET A 1 26.92 -39.16 2.30
CA MET A 1 27.86 -38.05 2.56
C MET A 1 27.02 -36.80 2.67
N PHE A 2 26.77 -36.35 3.90
CA PHE A 2 25.87 -35.24 4.18
C PHE A 2 26.29 -34.00 3.39
N GLU A 3 25.36 -33.41 2.64
CA GLU A 3 25.56 -32.05 2.13
C GLU A 3 25.24 -31.06 3.24
N ILE A 4 26.22 -30.82 4.11
CA ILE A 4 26.08 -29.97 5.31
C ILE A 4 26.12 -28.49 4.95
N ASN A 5 26.88 -28.13 3.91
CA ASN A 5 27.10 -26.73 3.52
C ASN A 5 25.81 -26.00 3.11
N PRO A 6 24.88 -26.57 2.33
CA PRO A 6 23.61 -25.93 2.03
C PRO A 6 22.77 -25.62 3.27
N VAL A 7 22.71 -26.55 4.23
CA VAL A 7 21.90 -26.37 5.45
C VAL A 7 22.52 -25.33 6.38
N LYS A 8 23.85 -25.33 6.55
CA LYS A 8 24.55 -24.28 7.30
C LYS A 8 24.35 -22.89 6.70
N ASN A 9 24.36 -22.78 5.37
CA ASN A 9 24.06 -21.51 4.70
C ASN A 9 22.62 -21.04 4.94
N ARG A 10 21.64 -21.96 4.97
CA ARG A 10 20.24 -21.63 5.30
C ARG A 10 20.10 -21.12 6.73
N ILE A 11 20.75 -21.77 7.71
CA ILE A 11 20.72 -21.31 9.11
C ILE A 11 21.30 -19.89 9.21
N GLN A 12 22.41 -19.63 8.51
CA GLN A 12 23.01 -18.31 8.50
C GLN A 12 22.10 -17.25 7.87
N ASP A 13 21.44 -17.56 6.75
CA ASP A 13 20.44 -16.67 6.13
C ASP A 13 19.27 -16.34 7.08
N LEU A 14 18.70 -17.37 7.73
CA LEU A 14 17.60 -17.18 8.69
C LEU A 14 18.03 -16.38 9.91
N THR A 15 19.26 -16.58 10.39
CA THR A 15 19.83 -15.81 11.50
C THR A 15 19.93 -14.34 11.10
N GLU A 16 20.55 -14.04 9.95
CA GLU A 16 20.69 -12.66 9.45
C GLU A 16 19.32 -11.98 9.24
N ARG A 17 18.34 -12.70 8.68
CA ARG A 17 16.97 -12.19 8.51
C ARG A 17 16.28 -11.94 9.84
N SER A 18 16.45 -12.82 10.83
CA SER A 18 15.87 -12.65 12.17
C SER A 18 16.47 -11.44 12.91
N ASP A 19 17.77 -11.18 12.74
CA ASP A 19 18.45 -10.02 13.34
C ASP A 19 18.00 -8.70 12.71
N VAL A 20 17.84 -8.67 11.38
CA VAL A 20 17.22 -7.51 10.69
C VAL A 20 15.82 -7.24 11.22
N LEU A 21 15.06 -8.31 11.50
CA LEU A 21 13.71 -8.21 12.04
C LEU A 21 13.70 -7.69 13.48
N ARG A 22 14.64 -8.14 14.32
CA ARG A 22 14.85 -7.64 15.69
C ARG A 22 15.19 -6.16 15.72
N GLY A 23 16.09 -5.72 14.85
CA GLY A 23 16.50 -4.31 14.76
C GLY A 23 15.35 -3.40 14.33
N TYR A 24 14.57 -3.78 13.32
CA TYR A 24 13.45 -2.95 12.86
C TYR A 24 12.25 -2.97 13.80
N LEU A 25 11.93 -4.14 14.38
CA LEU A 25 10.80 -4.24 15.29
C LEU A 25 11.12 -3.66 16.67
N ASP A 26 12.27 -3.00 16.85
CA ASP A 26 12.75 -2.48 18.12
C ASP A 26 12.50 -3.52 19.22
N TYR A 27 13.04 -4.73 19.03
CA TYR A 27 12.78 -5.87 19.91
C TYR A 27 12.98 -5.48 21.38
N ASP A 28 14.04 -4.74 21.69
CA ASP A 28 14.34 -4.28 23.06
C ASP A 28 13.22 -3.38 23.61
N ALA A 29 12.73 -2.43 22.81
CA ALA A 29 11.64 -1.55 23.22
C ALA A 29 10.31 -2.30 23.36
N LYS A 30 10.02 -3.27 22.48
CA LYS A 30 8.82 -4.12 22.58
C LYS A 30 8.88 -5.06 23.77
N LYS A 31 10.06 -5.56 24.12
CA LYS A 31 10.30 -6.41 25.30
C LYS A 31 10.12 -5.62 26.59
N GLU A 32 10.70 -4.42 26.68
CA GLU A 32 10.47 -3.51 27.81
C GLU A 32 8.98 -3.17 27.95
N ARG A 33 8.32 -2.82 26.84
CA ARG A 33 6.89 -2.54 26.83
C ARG A 33 6.04 -3.73 27.26
N LEU A 34 6.40 -4.95 26.86
CA LEU A 34 5.70 -6.17 27.25
C LEU A 34 5.81 -6.40 28.77
N GLU A 35 6.96 -6.12 29.38
CA GLU A 35 7.16 -6.20 30.82
C GLU A 35 6.28 -5.18 31.57
N GLU A 36 6.22 -3.93 31.08
CA GLU A 36 5.33 -2.90 31.63
C GLU A 36 3.85 -3.30 31.57
N VAL A 37 3.39 -3.77 30.40
CA VAL A 37 2.00 -4.18 30.18
C VAL A 37 1.63 -5.37 31.07
N ASN A 38 2.54 -6.31 31.26
CA ASN A 38 2.35 -7.42 32.20
C ASN A 38 2.24 -6.95 33.65
N ALA A 39 3.13 -6.05 34.09
CA ALA A 39 3.08 -5.48 35.43
C ALA A 39 1.79 -4.69 35.70
N GLU A 40 1.24 -4.00 34.69
CA GLU A 40 -0.03 -3.28 34.79
C GLU A 40 -1.24 -4.24 34.82
N LEU A 41 -1.22 -5.32 34.02
CA LEU A 41 -2.27 -6.34 34.01
C LEU A 41 -2.28 -7.23 35.27
N GLU A 42 -1.16 -7.35 35.98
CA GLU A 42 -1.08 -8.06 37.26
C GLU A 42 -1.79 -7.30 38.41
N GLN A 43 -1.96 -5.98 38.28
CA GLN A 43 -2.65 -5.20 39.29
C GLN A 43 -4.17 -5.45 39.24
N PRO A 44 -4.80 -5.86 40.37
CA PRO A 44 -6.25 -6.10 40.41
C PRO A 44 -7.07 -4.85 40.05
N ASP A 45 -6.50 -3.65 40.25
CA ASP A 45 -7.15 -2.37 40.01
C ASP A 45 -7.32 -2.03 38.51
N VAL A 46 -6.61 -2.69 37.61
CA VAL A 46 -6.74 -2.47 36.15
C VAL A 46 -8.14 -2.83 35.64
N TRP A 47 -8.82 -3.75 36.33
CA TRP A 47 -10.17 -4.19 36.01
C TRP A 47 -11.25 -3.18 36.42
N ASN A 48 -10.88 -2.12 37.14
CA ASN A 48 -11.77 -0.99 37.39
C ASN A 48 -12.07 -0.18 36.11
N GLU A 49 -11.22 -0.30 35.09
CA GLU A 49 -11.36 0.30 33.77
C GLU A 49 -11.36 -0.79 32.69
N PRO A 50 -12.52 -1.45 32.43
CA PRO A 50 -12.59 -2.61 31.54
C PRO A 50 -12.09 -2.36 30.11
N GLU A 51 -12.31 -1.14 29.59
CA GLU A 51 -11.83 -0.73 28.26
C GLU A 51 -10.29 -0.70 28.21
N ARG A 52 -9.64 -0.23 29.28
CA ARG A 52 -8.18 -0.19 29.41
C ARG A 52 -7.58 -1.59 29.56
N ALA A 53 -8.18 -2.43 30.39
CA ALA A 53 -7.75 -3.82 30.55
C ALA A 53 -7.85 -4.61 29.23
N GLN A 54 -8.92 -4.40 28.45
CA GLN A 54 -9.08 -5.04 27.14
C GLN A 54 -8.06 -4.54 26.12
N ALA A 55 -7.78 -3.24 26.10
CA ALA A 55 -6.75 -2.65 25.23
C ALA A 55 -5.36 -3.20 25.57
N LEU A 56 -4.99 -3.22 26.86
CA LEU A 56 -3.71 -3.77 27.35
C LEU A 56 -3.59 -5.27 27.06
N GLY A 57 -4.66 -6.05 27.19
CA GLY A 57 -4.66 -7.47 26.83
C GLY A 57 -4.42 -7.72 25.34
N LYS A 58 -4.99 -6.86 24.47
CA LYS A 58 -4.77 -6.93 23.02
C LYS A 58 -3.35 -6.48 22.65
N GLU A 59 -2.85 -5.44 23.32
CA GLU A 59 -1.48 -4.96 23.17
C GLU A 59 -0.48 -6.05 23.58
N ARG A 60 -0.68 -6.67 24.76
CA ARG A 60 0.14 -7.79 25.25
C ARG A 60 0.21 -8.91 24.23
N SER A 61 -0.93 -9.40 23.74
CA SER A 61 -0.97 -10.50 22.77
C SER A 61 -0.23 -10.15 21.47
N SER A 62 -0.26 -8.88 21.06
CA SER A 62 0.46 -8.43 19.86
C SER A 62 1.98 -8.35 20.10
N LEU A 63 2.39 -7.92 21.30
CA LEU A 63 3.79 -7.86 21.70
C LEU A 63 4.38 -9.27 21.93
N GLU A 64 3.67 -10.15 22.62
CA GLU A 64 4.03 -11.58 22.82
C GLU A 64 4.22 -12.26 21.47
N ALA A 65 3.31 -12.04 20.51
CA ALA A 65 3.43 -12.61 19.17
C ALA A 65 4.73 -12.21 18.45
N ILE A 66 5.33 -11.06 18.78
CA ILE A 66 6.59 -10.61 18.20
C ILE A 66 7.79 -11.11 19.03
N VAL A 67 7.79 -10.83 20.34
CA VAL A 67 8.90 -11.13 21.25
C VAL A 67 9.10 -12.65 21.36
N ASP A 68 8.04 -13.40 21.64
CA ASP A 68 8.13 -14.86 21.82
C ASP A 68 8.51 -15.56 20.51
N THR A 69 8.03 -15.05 19.37
CA THR A 69 8.41 -15.62 18.07
C THR A 69 9.90 -15.40 17.80
N LEU A 70 10.43 -14.20 18.05
CA LEU A 70 11.86 -13.91 17.85
C LEU A 70 12.76 -14.62 18.86
N ASP A 71 12.27 -14.91 20.07
CA ASP A 71 12.99 -15.71 21.06
C ASP A 71 12.99 -17.20 20.68
N GLN A 72 11.85 -17.74 20.24
CA GLN A 72 11.74 -19.09 19.70
C GLN A 72 12.60 -19.29 18.46
N MET A 73 12.69 -18.28 17.58
CA MET A 73 13.53 -18.33 16.39
C MET A 73 15.02 -18.43 16.75
N ALA A 74 15.50 -17.63 17.70
CA ALA A 74 16.90 -17.69 18.10
C ALA A 74 17.24 -19.01 18.81
N GLN A 75 16.39 -19.47 19.72
CA GLN A 75 16.60 -20.75 20.39
C GLN A 75 16.54 -21.92 19.39
N GLY A 76 15.54 -21.93 18.51
CA GLY A 76 15.37 -22.99 17.51
C GLY A 76 16.53 -23.06 16.52
N LEU A 77 17.10 -21.92 16.09
CA LEU A 77 18.27 -21.92 15.22
C LEU A 77 19.53 -22.44 15.93
N GLU A 78 19.69 -22.17 17.24
CA GLU A 78 20.78 -22.73 18.06
C GLU A 78 20.61 -24.25 18.23
N ASP A 79 19.39 -24.69 18.53
CA ASP A 79 19.03 -26.11 18.70
C ASP A 79 19.26 -26.90 17.39
N VAL A 80 18.79 -26.37 16.24
CA VAL A 80 19.02 -26.99 14.91
C VAL A 80 20.52 -27.05 14.58
N SER A 81 21.30 -26.01 14.92
CA SER A 81 22.75 -26.06 14.72
C SER A 81 23.41 -27.15 15.55
N GLY A 82 22.98 -27.32 16.81
CA GLY A 82 23.46 -28.40 17.68
C GLY A 82 23.07 -29.80 17.20
N LEU A 83 21.82 -29.97 16.75
CA LEU A 83 21.33 -31.23 16.18
C LEU A 83 22.08 -31.63 14.91
N LEU A 84 22.41 -30.66 14.04
CA LEU A 84 23.20 -30.91 12.85
C LEU A 84 24.63 -31.33 13.18
N GLU A 85 25.27 -30.72 14.17
CA GLU A 85 26.61 -31.14 14.62
C GLU A 85 26.59 -32.58 15.15
N LEU A 86 25.59 -32.91 15.99
CA LEU A 86 25.41 -34.24 16.54
C LEU A 86 25.13 -35.30 15.46
N ALA A 87 24.27 -34.99 14.49
CA ALA A 87 23.96 -35.89 13.37
C ALA A 87 25.21 -36.21 12.53
N VAL A 88 26.08 -35.22 12.32
CA VAL A 88 27.33 -35.38 11.56
C VAL A 88 28.36 -36.20 12.34
N GLU A 89 28.50 -35.97 13.65
CA GLU A 89 29.41 -36.75 14.49
C GLU A 89 28.97 -38.22 14.63
N ALA A 90 27.66 -38.47 14.64
CA ALA A 90 27.07 -39.80 14.78
C ALA A 90 26.85 -40.54 13.45
N ASP A 91 27.03 -39.88 12.30
CA ASP A 91 26.66 -40.38 10.96
C ASP A 91 25.18 -40.84 10.90
N ASP A 92 24.29 -40.06 11.53
CA ASP A 92 22.86 -40.38 11.70
C ASP A 92 21.97 -39.53 10.77
N GLU A 93 21.41 -40.17 9.75
CA GLU A 93 20.49 -39.54 8.78
C GLU A 93 19.11 -39.24 9.36
N GLU A 94 18.65 -39.94 10.42
CA GLU A 94 17.34 -39.65 11.02
C GLU A 94 17.38 -38.31 11.75
N THR A 95 18.39 -38.11 12.62
CA THR A 95 18.60 -36.83 13.32
C THR A 95 18.83 -35.66 12.34
N PHE A 96 19.52 -35.90 11.22
CA PHE A 96 19.70 -34.87 10.19
C PHE A 96 18.37 -34.43 9.57
N ASN A 97 17.49 -35.37 9.22
CA ASN A 97 16.19 -35.05 8.63
C ASN A 97 15.25 -34.35 9.62
N GLU A 98 15.32 -34.70 10.90
CA GLU A 98 14.58 -34.00 11.96
C GLU A 98 15.03 -32.54 12.08
N ALA A 99 16.34 -32.27 12.07
CA ALA A 99 16.89 -30.92 12.13
C ALA A 99 16.48 -30.07 10.91
N VAL A 100 16.43 -30.66 9.71
CA VAL A 100 15.96 -29.96 8.50
C VAL A 100 14.46 -29.67 8.57
N ALA A 101 13.64 -30.60 9.06
CA ALA A 101 12.21 -30.37 9.23
C ALA A 101 11.92 -29.26 10.26
N GLU A 102 12.69 -29.20 11.34
CA GLU A 102 12.61 -28.10 12.31
C GLU A 102 13.04 -26.77 11.70
N LEU A 103 14.11 -26.76 10.89
CA LEU A 103 14.55 -25.58 10.16
C LEU A 103 13.48 -25.04 9.20
N ASP A 104 12.79 -25.92 8.48
CA ASP A 104 11.71 -25.55 7.57
C ASP A 104 10.53 -24.92 8.34
N MET A 105 10.17 -25.45 9.52
CA MET A 105 9.15 -24.86 10.39
C MET A 105 9.55 -23.46 10.90
N LEU A 106 10.82 -23.25 11.23
CA LEU A 106 11.34 -21.95 11.65
C LEU A 106 11.31 -20.95 10.49
N GLU A 107 11.67 -21.38 9.28
CA GLU A 107 11.57 -20.54 8.09
C GLU A 107 10.13 -20.08 7.82
N GLU A 108 9.14 -20.97 7.94
CA GLU A 108 7.72 -20.60 7.79
C GLU A 108 7.26 -19.58 8.84
N LYS A 109 7.65 -19.77 10.11
CA LYS A 109 7.35 -18.81 11.18
C LYS A 109 7.98 -17.45 10.93
N LEU A 110 9.24 -17.42 10.48
CA LEU A 110 9.94 -16.19 10.15
C LEU A 110 9.28 -15.47 8.97
N ALA A 111 8.95 -16.21 7.90
CA ALA A 111 8.28 -15.67 6.73
C ALA A 111 6.91 -15.07 7.10
N GLN A 112 6.16 -15.69 8.01
CA GLN A 112 4.89 -15.14 8.49
C GLN A 112 5.08 -13.83 9.27
N LEU A 113 6.12 -13.72 10.09
CA LEU A 113 6.42 -12.49 10.83
C LEU A 113 6.92 -11.38 9.89
N GLU A 114 7.76 -11.73 8.92
CA GLU A 114 8.19 -10.84 7.84
C GLU A 114 6.99 -10.33 7.04
N PHE A 115 6.04 -11.20 6.71
CA PHE A 115 4.83 -10.85 5.99
C PHE A 115 3.96 -9.83 6.75
N ARG A 116 3.70 -10.08 8.04
CA ARG A 116 2.95 -9.14 8.89
C ARG A 116 3.63 -7.78 9.02
N ARG A 117 4.95 -7.75 8.94
CA ARG A 117 5.73 -6.50 8.92
C ARG A 117 5.58 -5.77 7.58
N MET A 118 5.68 -6.49 6.47
CA MET A 118 5.65 -5.88 5.14
C MET A 118 4.27 -5.31 4.80
N PHE A 119 3.20 -5.92 5.32
CA PHE A 119 1.81 -5.60 4.99
C PHE A 119 1.01 -5.04 6.17
N SER A 120 1.44 -3.91 6.73
CA SER A 120 0.76 -3.25 7.87
C SER A 120 -0.24 -2.15 7.47
N GLY A 121 -0.31 -1.79 6.20
CA GLY A 121 -1.20 -0.78 5.65
C GLY A 121 -2.64 -1.28 5.55
N GLU A 122 -3.59 -0.37 5.79
CA GLU A 122 -5.04 -0.67 5.76
C GLU A 122 -5.50 -1.28 4.43
N TYR A 123 -4.87 -0.86 3.32
CA TYR A 123 -5.20 -1.29 1.96
C TYR A 123 -4.17 -2.24 1.36
N ASP A 124 -3.24 -2.80 2.14
CA ASP A 124 -2.16 -3.62 1.59
C ASP A 124 -2.66 -4.89 0.90
N SER A 125 -3.79 -5.44 1.34
CA SER A 125 -4.47 -6.59 0.74
C SER A 125 -5.31 -6.25 -0.49
N ALA A 126 -5.54 -4.96 -0.77
CA ALA A 126 -6.38 -4.54 -1.87
C ALA A 126 -5.69 -4.75 -3.23
N ASP A 127 -6.53 -4.89 -4.25
CA ASP A 127 -6.11 -4.69 -5.63
C ASP A 127 -5.57 -3.26 -5.78
N CYS A 128 -4.78 -3.01 -6.82
CA CYS A 128 -4.20 -1.68 -7.03
C CYS A 128 -4.20 -1.28 -8.50
N TYR A 129 -4.02 0.00 -8.69
CA TYR A 129 -3.78 0.61 -9.99
C TYR A 129 -2.36 1.16 -10.03
N LEU A 130 -1.68 0.91 -11.14
CA LEU A 130 -0.36 1.41 -11.45
C LEU A 130 -0.48 2.38 -12.62
N ASP A 131 -0.22 3.65 -12.35
CA ASP A 131 -0.15 4.72 -13.34
C ASP A 131 1.31 5.03 -13.67
N ILE A 132 1.66 4.88 -14.95
CA ILE A 132 2.97 5.25 -15.46
C ILE A 132 2.80 6.47 -16.35
N GLN A 133 3.58 7.52 -16.07
CA GLN A 133 3.57 8.76 -16.83
C GLN A 133 4.98 9.07 -17.34
N ALA A 134 5.10 9.30 -18.65
CA ALA A 134 6.33 9.78 -19.26
C ALA A 134 6.61 11.22 -18.82
N GLY A 135 7.84 11.46 -18.37
CA GLY A 135 8.30 12.78 -17.90
C GLY A 135 9.10 13.55 -18.94
N SER A 136 10.02 14.37 -18.44
CA SER A 136 10.90 15.20 -19.27
C SER A 136 11.90 14.33 -20.06
N GLY A 137 11.81 14.35 -21.40
CA GLY A 137 12.70 13.61 -22.29
C GLY A 137 12.15 13.34 -23.71
N GLY A 138 10.91 13.76 -24.00
CA GLY A 138 10.29 13.61 -25.32
C GLY A 138 10.11 12.13 -25.70
N THR A 139 10.45 11.76 -26.93
CA THR A 139 10.35 10.38 -27.43
C THR A 139 11.17 9.38 -26.60
N GLU A 140 12.31 9.79 -26.05
CA GLU A 140 13.14 8.90 -25.22
C GLU A 140 12.47 8.58 -23.87
N ALA A 141 11.76 9.54 -23.28
CA ALA A 141 10.99 9.31 -22.06
C ALA A 141 9.74 8.46 -22.33
N GLN A 142 9.12 8.62 -23.50
CA GLN A 142 7.98 7.79 -23.91
C GLN A 142 8.39 6.33 -24.11
N ASP A 143 9.52 6.09 -24.77
CA ASP A 143 10.10 4.73 -24.89
C ASP A 143 10.43 4.15 -23.50
N TRP A 144 11.02 4.97 -22.61
CA TRP A 144 11.29 4.53 -21.25
C TRP A 144 10.03 4.15 -20.46
N ALA A 145 8.95 4.93 -20.58
CA ALA A 145 7.67 4.59 -19.97
C ALA A 145 7.12 3.24 -20.47
N SER A 146 7.26 2.94 -21.76
CA SER A 146 6.84 1.64 -22.31
C SER A 146 7.71 0.46 -21.83
N MET A 147 9.00 0.72 -21.59
CA MET A 147 9.89 -0.28 -20.98
C MET A 147 9.51 -0.57 -19.53
N LEU A 148 9.13 0.47 -18.76
CA LEU A 148 8.64 0.33 -17.39
C LEU A 148 7.33 -0.45 -17.34
N GLU A 149 6.37 -0.13 -18.21
CA GLU A 149 5.13 -0.88 -18.35
C GLU A 149 5.41 -2.37 -18.55
N ARG A 150 6.22 -2.72 -19.56
CA ARG A 150 6.58 -4.11 -19.85
C ARG A 150 7.26 -4.80 -18.66
N MET A 151 8.10 -4.07 -17.93
CA MET A 151 8.79 -4.56 -16.74
C MET A 151 7.78 -4.94 -15.64
N TYR A 152 6.80 -4.08 -15.37
CA TYR A 152 5.76 -4.35 -14.36
C TYR A 152 4.77 -5.44 -14.80
N LEU A 153 4.38 -5.48 -16.08
CA LEU A 153 3.51 -6.53 -16.60
C LEU A 153 4.14 -7.92 -16.43
N ARG A 154 5.44 -8.05 -16.73
CA ARG A 154 6.17 -9.31 -16.55
C ARG A 154 6.36 -9.70 -15.09
N TRP A 155 6.64 -8.71 -14.23
CA TRP A 155 6.72 -8.95 -12.80
C TRP A 155 5.38 -9.43 -12.23
N ALA A 156 4.27 -8.79 -12.62
CA ALA A 156 2.93 -9.17 -12.19
C ALA A 156 2.56 -10.58 -12.67
N GLU A 157 2.88 -10.93 -13.92
CA GLU A 157 2.68 -12.28 -14.47
C GLU A 157 3.50 -13.33 -13.71
N ALA A 158 4.77 -13.03 -13.38
CA ALA A 158 5.63 -13.93 -12.61
C ALA A 158 5.13 -14.19 -11.18
N ARG A 159 4.47 -13.19 -10.56
CA ARG A 159 3.81 -13.31 -9.25
C ARG A 159 2.41 -13.92 -9.33
N GLY A 160 1.87 -14.17 -10.53
CA GLY A 160 0.55 -14.75 -10.73
C GLY A 160 -0.61 -13.76 -10.56
N PHE A 161 -0.33 -12.45 -10.61
CA PHE A 161 -1.36 -11.41 -10.58
C PHE A 161 -2.06 -11.27 -11.93
N LYS A 162 -3.32 -10.86 -11.90
CA LYS A 162 -4.07 -10.51 -13.12
C LYS A 162 -3.82 -9.05 -13.46
N THR A 163 -3.43 -8.79 -14.69
CA THR A 163 -3.19 -7.45 -15.20
C THR A 163 -4.25 -7.08 -16.24
N GLU A 164 -4.82 -5.89 -16.12
CA GLU A 164 -5.77 -5.32 -17.07
C GLU A 164 -5.34 -3.88 -17.40
N ILE A 165 -5.16 -3.58 -18.68
CA ILE A 165 -4.84 -2.21 -19.12
C ILE A 165 -6.15 -1.44 -19.21
N ILE A 166 -6.30 -0.40 -18.39
CA ILE A 166 -7.51 0.42 -18.30
C ILE A 166 -7.44 1.57 -19.30
N GLU A 167 -6.30 2.24 -19.34
CA GLU A 167 -6.03 3.37 -20.24
C GLU A 167 -4.60 3.25 -20.77
N GLU A 168 -4.41 3.51 -22.05
CA GLU A 168 -3.10 3.59 -22.68
C GLU A 168 -3.11 4.75 -23.68
N SER A 169 -2.14 5.64 -23.56
CA SER A 169 -1.92 6.76 -24.47
C SER A 169 -0.55 6.62 -25.13
N GLU A 170 -0.52 6.27 -26.40
CA GLU A 170 0.72 6.08 -27.15
C GLU A 170 1.48 7.40 -27.40
N GLY A 171 2.80 7.30 -27.52
CA GLY A 171 3.69 8.37 -27.98
C GLY A 171 3.52 8.66 -29.47
N GLU A 172 3.88 9.86 -29.91
CA GLU A 172 3.74 10.26 -31.33
C GLU A 172 4.70 9.54 -32.28
N VAL A 173 5.81 9.02 -31.75
CA VAL A 173 6.89 8.40 -32.53
C VAL A 173 7.21 7.00 -32.02
N ALA A 174 7.39 6.85 -30.70
CA ALA A 174 7.69 5.58 -30.05
C ALA A 174 7.28 5.63 -28.57
N GLY A 175 6.99 4.47 -28.00
CA GLY A 175 6.63 4.30 -26.59
C GLY A 175 5.26 4.86 -26.23
N ILE A 176 5.06 5.16 -24.95
CA ILE A 176 3.78 5.61 -24.38
C ILE A 176 3.93 6.94 -23.64
N LYS A 177 2.90 7.78 -23.66
CA LYS A 177 2.79 8.99 -22.84
C LYS A 177 2.29 8.65 -21.44
N SER A 178 1.27 7.81 -21.34
CA SER A 178 0.71 7.35 -20.08
C SER A 178 0.06 5.97 -20.23
N VAL A 179 0.06 5.19 -19.16
CA VAL A 179 -0.70 3.93 -19.06
C VAL A 179 -1.20 3.75 -17.63
N THR A 180 -2.42 3.23 -17.49
CA THR A 180 -3.03 2.82 -16.23
C THR A 180 -3.29 1.33 -16.28
N ILE A 181 -2.68 0.59 -15.36
CA ILE A 181 -2.77 -0.87 -15.28
C ILE A 181 -3.45 -1.23 -13.96
N LYS A 182 -4.56 -1.96 -14.03
CA LYS A 182 -5.16 -2.60 -12.87
C LYS A 182 -4.43 -3.92 -12.60
N ILE A 183 -3.96 -4.09 -11.37
CA ILE A 183 -3.27 -5.29 -10.91
C ILE A 183 -4.10 -5.89 -9.77
N SER A 184 -4.72 -7.02 -10.08
CA SER A 184 -5.57 -7.76 -9.15
C SER A 184 -4.87 -9.01 -8.63
N GLY A 185 -4.83 -9.14 -7.31
CA GLY A 185 -4.11 -10.23 -6.66
C GLY A 185 -3.93 -10.04 -5.16
N GLU A 186 -3.49 -11.11 -4.50
CA GLU A 186 -3.29 -11.08 -3.06
C GLU A 186 -2.14 -10.12 -2.71
N TYR A 187 -2.45 -9.12 -1.88
CA TYR A 187 -1.52 -8.08 -1.46
C TYR A 187 -0.87 -7.27 -2.60
N ALA A 188 -1.58 -7.14 -3.73
CA ALA A 188 -1.06 -6.44 -4.91
C ALA A 188 -0.59 -5.01 -4.57
N TYR A 189 -1.43 -4.25 -3.84
CA TYR A 189 -1.06 -2.91 -3.39
C TYR A 189 0.16 -2.92 -2.47
N GLY A 190 0.20 -3.80 -1.47
CA GLY A 190 1.30 -3.88 -0.53
C GLY A 190 2.66 -4.12 -1.19
N TRP A 191 2.71 -4.97 -2.23
CA TRP A 191 3.95 -5.21 -2.97
C TRP A 191 4.35 -3.99 -3.82
N LEU A 192 3.39 -3.37 -4.51
CA LEU A 192 3.67 -2.30 -5.47
C LEU A 192 3.73 -0.90 -4.87
N ARG A 193 3.19 -0.65 -3.67
CA ARG A 193 3.16 0.70 -3.07
C ARG A 193 4.54 1.34 -2.95
N THR A 194 5.59 0.54 -2.74
CA THR A 194 6.98 1.00 -2.62
C THR A 194 7.60 1.38 -3.96
N GLU A 195 6.93 1.09 -5.08
CA GLU A 195 7.32 1.47 -6.43
C GLU A 195 6.89 2.88 -6.81
N THR A 196 6.03 3.52 -6.00
CA THR A 196 5.62 4.91 -6.25
C THR A 196 6.83 5.86 -6.20
N GLY A 197 7.10 6.53 -7.31
CA GLY A 197 8.19 7.48 -7.44
C GLY A 197 8.71 7.65 -8.87
N VAL A 198 9.81 8.39 -9.01
CA VAL A 198 10.42 8.69 -10.32
C VAL A 198 11.54 7.69 -10.64
N HIS A 199 11.44 7.03 -11.79
CA HIS A 199 12.42 6.11 -12.33
C HIS A 199 13.27 6.81 -13.39
N ARG A 200 14.57 6.90 -13.14
CA ARG A 200 15.52 7.56 -14.05
C ARG A 200 16.23 6.56 -14.95
N LEU A 201 16.14 6.76 -16.25
CA LEU A 201 16.92 6.03 -17.25
C LEU A 201 18.12 6.86 -17.71
N VAL A 202 19.27 6.22 -17.84
CA VAL A 202 20.47 6.80 -18.47
C VAL A 202 21.05 5.80 -19.46
N ARG A 203 20.96 6.11 -20.75
CA ARG A 203 21.51 5.29 -21.84
C ARG A 203 21.90 6.15 -23.04
N LYS A 204 22.66 5.56 -23.97
CA LYS A 204 22.78 6.10 -25.34
C LYS A 204 21.44 5.93 -26.07
N SER A 205 20.82 7.04 -26.43
CA SER A 205 19.50 7.03 -27.08
C SER A 205 19.58 6.45 -28.50
N PRO A 206 18.71 5.51 -28.88
CA PRO A 206 18.59 5.05 -30.26
C PRO A 206 17.92 6.09 -31.19
N PHE A 207 17.24 7.09 -30.62
CA PHE A 207 16.53 8.14 -31.37
C PHE A 207 17.38 9.39 -31.64
N ASP A 208 18.52 9.55 -30.95
CA ASP A 208 19.48 10.62 -31.23
C ASP A 208 20.49 10.19 -32.30
N SER A 209 20.48 10.88 -33.44
CA SER A 209 21.41 10.57 -34.56
C SER A 209 22.89 10.69 -34.18
N GLY A 210 23.21 11.43 -33.11
CA GLY A 210 24.58 11.59 -32.61
C GLY A 210 25.02 10.52 -31.59
N GLY A 211 24.14 9.60 -31.19
CA GLY A 211 24.45 8.57 -30.20
C GLY A 211 24.89 9.12 -28.84
N ARG A 212 24.40 10.32 -28.47
CA ARG A 212 24.74 10.94 -27.18
C ARG A 212 24.06 10.19 -26.04
N ARG A 213 24.63 10.36 -24.85
CA ARG A 213 24.05 9.87 -23.62
C ARG A 213 22.88 10.77 -23.21
N HIS A 214 21.70 10.20 -23.07
CA HIS A 214 20.50 10.89 -22.62
C HIS A 214 20.12 10.46 -21.22
N THR A 215 19.40 11.32 -20.51
CA THR A 215 18.79 11.01 -19.22
C THR A 215 17.30 11.31 -19.33
N SER A 216 16.48 10.31 -19.02
CA SER A 216 15.03 10.37 -19.11
C SER A 216 14.40 9.99 -17.78
N PHE A 217 13.19 10.49 -17.56
CA PHE A 217 12.43 10.27 -16.34
C PHE A 217 11.03 9.80 -16.70
N SER A 218 10.53 8.84 -15.95
CA SER A 218 9.13 8.43 -15.94
C SER A 218 8.71 8.20 -14.50
N SER A 219 7.48 8.60 -14.14
CA SER A 219 6.94 8.33 -12.81
C SER A 219 6.06 7.09 -12.83
N ALA A 220 6.18 6.27 -11.80
CA ALA A 220 5.20 5.25 -11.45
C ALA A 220 4.44 5.74 -10.22
N PHE A 221 3.12 5.62 -10.24
CA PHE A 221 2.26 5.97 -9.12
C PHE A 221 1.30 4.81 -8.87
N VAL A 222 1.30 4.31 -7.65
CA VAL A 222 0.48 3.16 -7.25
C VAL A 222 -0.53 3.61 -6.21
N TYR A 223 -1.80 3.31 -6.44
CA TYR A 223 -2.87 3.58 -5.51
C TYR A 223 -3.78 2.35 -5.36
N PRO A 224 -4.34 2.12 -4.16
CA PRO A 224 -5.18 0.96 -3.93
C PRO A 224 -6.55 1.15 -4.60
N GLU A 225 -7.17 0.04 -4.99
CA GLU A 225 -8.58 0.02 -5.32
C GLU A 225 -9.39 0.19 -4.02
N VAL A 226 -10.17 1.27 -3.98
CA VAL A 226 -11.12 1.52 -2.90
C VAL A 226 -12.50 1.35 -3.49
N ASP A 227 -13.30 0.45 -2.92
CA ASP A 227 -14.69 0.28 -3.35
C ASP A 227 -15.45 1.60 -3.13
N ASP A 228 -15.82 2.24 -4.24
CA ASP A 228 -16.54 3.52 -4.28
C ASP A 228 -18.06 3.31 -4.22
N ASP A 229 -18.56 2.38 -3.39
CA ASP A 229 -19.99 2.28 -3.09
C ASP A 229 -20.37 3.34 -2.05
N ILE A 230 -20.48 4.58 -2.52
CA ILE A 230 -20.92 5.73 -1.72
C ILE A 230 -22.44 5.68 -1.56
N ASP A 231 -22.93 4.77 -0.72
CA ASP A 231 -24.31 4.77 -0.26
C ASP A 231 -24.49 5.79 0.87
N ILE A 232 -24.75 7.04 0.48
CA ILE A 232 -25.11 8.09 1.44
C ILE A 232 -26.54 7.83 1.92
N GLU A 233 -26.67 7.07 3.01
CA GLU A 233 -27.87 7.00 3.81
C GLU A 233 -27.99 8.25 4.68
N ILE A 234 -29.03 9.06 4.42
CA ILE A 234 -29.28 10.26 5.21
C ILE A 234 -30.15 9.88 6.41
N ASN A 235 -29.58 9.96 7.61
CA ASN A 235 -30.34 9.75 8.84
C ASN A 235 -31.37 10.90 9.01
N PRO A 236 -32.67 10.59 9.17
CA PRO A 236 -33.69 11.61 9.39
C PRO A 236 -33.47 12.50 10.63
N ALA A 237 -32.73 12.01 11.64
CA ALA A 237 -32.42 12.77 12.85
C ALA A 237 -31.48 13.97 12.58
N ASP A 238 -30.65 13.88 11.55
CA ASP A 238 -29.68 14.92 11.19
C ASP A 238 -30.28 16.01 10.31
N LEU A 239 -31.58 15.91 10.00
CA LEU A 239 -32.29 16.86 9.15
C LEU A 239 -33.26 17.72 9.96
N ARG A 240 -33.08 19.04 9.89
CA ARG A 240 -34.11 20.00 10.29
C ARG A 240 -34.95 20.38 9.08
N ILE A 241 -36.25 20.07 9.14
CA ILE A 241 -37.21 20.38 8.08
C ILE A 241 -38.08 21.55 8.54
N ASP A 242 -37.90 22.69 7.88
CA ASP A 242 -38.66 23.91 8.12
C ASP A 242 -39.64 24.14 6.97
N VAL A 243 -40.91 24.44 7.29
CA VAL A 243 -41.96 24.71 6.31
C VAL A 243 -42.28 26.21 6.36
N TYR A 244 -42.38 26.84 5.19
CA TYR A 244 -42.62 28.28 5.10
C TYR A 244 -43.42 28.64 3.85
N ARG A 245 -43.77 29.92 3.72
CA ARG A 245 -44.53 30.43 2.57
C ARG A 245 -43.61 30.70 1.39
N ALA A 246 -43.99 30.20 0.23
CA ALA A 246 -43.23 30.43 -1.01
C ALA A 246 -43.20 31.92 -1.37
N SER A 247 -42.07 32.38 -1.89
CA SER A 247 -41.87 33.78 -2.29
C SER A 247 -42.02 33.89 -3.80
N GLY A 248 -43.11 34.49 -4.30
CA GLY A 248 -43.32 34.64 -5.74
C GLY A 248 -44.63 35.32 -6.15
N ALA A 249 -44.74 35.71 -7.42
CA ALA A 249 -45.95 36.27 -8.02
C ALA A 249 -47.03 35.17 -8.19
N GLY A 250 -47.70 34.84 -7.09
CA GLY A 250 -48.73 33.80 -7.04
C GLY A 250 -50.06 34.31 -6.47
N GLY A 251 -51.17 33.68 -6.88
CA GLY A 251 -52.51 34.00 -6.38
C GLY A 251 -52.71 33.67 -4.90
N GLN A 252 -53.95 33.78 -4.41
CA GLN A 252 -54.30 33.60 -2.98
C GLN A 252 -53.74 32.32 -2.32
N HIS A 253 -53.60 31.23 -3.08
CA HIS A 253 -53.04 29.96 -2.61
C HIS A 253 -51.57 30.06 -2.20
N VAL A 254 -50.77 30.90 -2.87
CA VAL A 254 -49.34 31.09 -2.56
C VAL A 254 -49.15 31.95 -1.31
N ASN A 255 -50.06 32.90 -1.06
CA ASN A 255 -49.97 33.82 0.07
C ASN A 255 -50.51 33.24 1.39
N ARG A 256 -51.36 32.20 1.32
CA ARG A 256 -52.08 31.64 2.48
C ARG A 256 -51.60 30.25 2.91
N THR A 257 -50.95 29.50 2.03
CA THR A 257 -50.54 28.11 2.27
C THR A 257 -49.02 27.99 2.40
N GLU A 258 -48.55 27.28 3.42
CA GLU A 258 -47.13 27.00 3.66
C GLU A 258 -46.68 25.76 2.87
N SER A 259 -46.51 25.92 1.55
CA SER A 259 -46.13 24.83 0.65
C SER A 259 -44.63 24.71 0.43
N ALA A 260 -43.80 25.71 0.76
CA ALA A 260 -42.36 25.66 0.56
C ALA A 260 -41.66 24.93 1.71
N VAL A 261 -40.65 24.13 1.37
CA VAL A 261 -39.91 23.32 2.34
C VAL A 261 -38.42 23.66 2.25
N ARG A 262 -37.80 23.86 3.41
CA ARG A 262 -36.36 24.00 3.58
C ARG A 262 -35.87 22.83 4.42
N ILE A 263 -34.80 22.18 3.99
CA ILE A 263 -34.15 21.11 4.73
C ILE A 263 -32.73 21.58 5.03
N THR A 264 -32.35 21.49 6.31
CA THR A 264 -31.01 21.82 6.79
C THR A 264 -30.39 20.54 7.34
N HIS A 265 -29.22 20.15 6.83
CA HIS A 265 -28.44 19.07 7.42
C HIS A 265 -27.63 19.66 8.58
N ILE A 266 -27.91 19.21 9.80
CA ILE A 266 -27.33 19.76 11.03
C ILE A 266 -25.81 19.57 11.07
N PRO A 267 -25.24 18.39 10.73
CA PRO A 267 -23.80 18.16 10.78
C PRO A 267 -22.99 19.00 9.79
N THR A 268 -23.46 19.17 8.55
CA THR A 268 -22.71 19.88 7.50
C THR A 268 -23.13 21.33 7.32
N GLY A 269 -24.25 21.74 7.92
CA GLY A 269 -24.83 23.08 7.73
C GLY A 269 -25.40 23.33 6.33
N ILE A 270 -25.45 22.32 5.45
CA ILE A 270 -26.00 22.47 4.09
C ILE A 270 -27.50 22.70 4.16
N VAL A 271 -27.95 23.68 3.39
CA VAL A 271 -29.37 24.01 3.24
C VAL A 271 -29.83 23.73 1.81
N THR A 272 -30.96 23.06 1.68
CA THR A 272 -31.72 22.91 0.43
C THR A 272 -33.13 23.43 0.60
N GLN A 273 -33.71 23.94 -0.49
CA GLN A 273 -35.06 24.49 -0.46
C GLN A 273 -35.77 24.24 -1.77
N CYS A 274 -37.06 23.89 -1.70
CA CYS A 274 -37.90 23.71 -2.87
C CYS A 274 -39.26 24.38 -2.68
N GLN A 275 -39.70 25.11 -3.71
CA GLN A 275 -40.98 25.81 -3.76
C GLN A 275 -41.69 25.67 -5.13
N ASN A 276 -41.27 24.71 -5.95
CA ASN A 276 -41.70 24.60 -7.35
C ASN A 276 -43.12 24.05 -7.49
N ASP A 277 -43.54 23.18 -6.57
CA ASP A 277 -44.86 22.55 -6.59
C ASP A 277 -45.84 23.21 -5.62
N ARG A 278 -47.13 23.04 -5.89
CA ARG A 278 -48.21 23.44 -4.96
C ARG A 278 -48.35 22.51 -3.77
N SER A 279 -47.81 21.29 -3.85
CA SER A 279 -47.87 20.27 -2.80
C SER A 279 -46.63 20.29 -1.93
N GLN A 280 -46.82 20.37 -0.61
CA GLN A 280 -45.76 20.35 0.38
C GLN A 280 -44.95 19.05 0.32
N HIS A 281 -45.60 17.89 0.17
CA HIS A 281 -44.92 16.59 0.09
C HIS A 281 -44.01 16.50 -1.13
N LYS A 282 -44.47 16.98 -2.29
CA LYS A 282 -43.64 17.03 -3.51
C LYS A 282 -42.42 17.95 -3.35
N ASN A 283 -42.61 19.11 -2.70
CA ASN A 283 -41.50 20.01 -2.39
C ASN A 283 -40.51 19.39 -1.39
N LYS A 284 -41.00 18.66 -0.38
CA LYS A 284 -40.16 17.91 0.57
C LYS A 284 -39.33 16.84 -0.14
N ASP A 285 -39.96 16.01 -0.99
CA ASP A 285 -39.27 14.96 -1.73
C ASP A 285 -38.21 15.53 -2.67
N GLN A 286 -38.51 16.65 -3.33
CA GLN A 286 -37.55 17.32 -4.21
C GLN A 286 -36.41 17.97 -3.43
N ALA A 287 -36.68 18.59 -2.28
CA ALA A 287 -35.65 19.14 -1.40
C ALA A 287 -34.76 18.04 -0.80
N MET A 288 -35.30 16.85 -0.53
CA MET A 288 -34.55 15.66 -0.13
C MET A 288 -33.63 15.16 -1.25
N LYS A 289 -34.13 15.10 -2.50
CA LYS A 289 -33.29 14.76 -3.67
C LYS A 289 -32.14 15.74 -3.86
N GLN A 290 -32.41 17.04 -3.72
CA GLN A 290 -31.38 18.07 -3.75
C GLN A 290 -30.38 17.92 -2.59
N MET A 291 -30.85 17.55 -1.40
CA MET A 291 -29.98 17.33 -0.23
C MET A 291 -29.05 16.15 -0.49
N LYS A 292 -29.57 15.03 -0.99
CA LYS A 292 -28.75 13.87 -1.37
C LYS A 292 -27.71 14.22 -2.43
N ALA A 293 -28.10 14.98 -3.46
CA ALA A 293 -27.16 15.43 -4.48
C ALA A 293 -26.05 16.34 -3.93
N LYS A 294 -26.38 17.29 -3.03
CA LYS A 294 -25.38 18.17 -2.41
C LYS A 294 -24.45 17.45 -1.43
N LEU A 295 -24.98 16.49 -0.66
CA LEU A 295 -24.16 15.66 0.23
C LEU A 295 -23.21 14.77 -0.57
N TYR A 296 -23.68 14.20 -1.69
CA TYR A 296 -22.83 13.47 -2.62
C TYR A 296 -21.74 14.36 -3.24
N GLU A 297 -22.10 15.58 -3.66
CA GLU A 297 -21.14 16.54 -4.18
C GLU A 297 -20.10 16.95 -3.12
N LEU A 298 -20.49 17.15 -1.86
CA LEU A 298 -19.56 17.45 -0.77
C LEU A 298 -18.59 16.29 -0.53
N GLU A 299 -19.09 15.05 -0.50
CA GLU A 299 -18.24 13.87 -0.31
C GLU A 299 -17.28 13.68 -1.48
N MET A 300 -17.76 13.92 -2.70
CA MET A 300 -16.93 13.93 -3.91
C MET A 300 -15.86 15.03 -3.88
N GLN A 301 -16.21 16.23 -3.41
CA GLN A 301 -15.25 17.34 -3.23
C GLN A 301 -14.20 16.99 -2.18
N LYS A 302 -14.59 16.34 -1.08
CA LYS A 302 -13.66 15.89 -0.04
C LYS A 302 -12.70 14.82 -0.57
N LYS A 303 -13.22 13.80 -1.26
CA LYS A 303 -12.39 12.80 -1.96
C LYS A 303 -11.46 13.42 -3.00
N ASN A 304 -11.97 14.37 -3.79
CA ASN A 304 -11.13 15.07 -4.77
C ASN A 304 -10.05 15.91 -4.10
N ALA A 305 -10.32 16.53 -2.94
CA ALA A 305 -9.33 17.25 -2.17
C ALA A 305 -8.27 16.31 -1.57
N GLU A 306 -8.66 15.12 -1.10
CA GLU A 306 -7.73 14.08 -0.64
C GLU A 306 -6.87 13.55 -1.79
N LYS A 307 -7.48 13.27 -2.95
CA LYS A 307 -6.76 12.91 -4.19
C LYS A 307 -5.80 14.01 -4.62
N GLN A 308 -6.24 15.27 -4.58
CA GLN A 308 -5.41 16.41 -4.95
C GLN A 308 -4.28 16.63 -3.95
N ALA A 309 -4.50 16.40 -2.65
CA ALA A 309 -3.43 16.43 -1.66
C ALA A 309 -2.41 15.28 -1.88
N MET A 310 -2.86 14.09 -2.31
CA MET A 310 -1.93 13.03 -2.73
C MET A 310 -1.14 13.41 -3.99
N GLU A 311 -1.79 13.99 -5.01
CA GLU A 311 -1.12 14.48 -6.21
C GLU A 311 -0.19 15.67 -5.95
N ASP A 312 -0.52 16.56 -5.00
CA ASP A 312 0.35 17.67 -4.61
C ASP A 312 1.57 17.18 -3.80
N ASN A 313 1.42 16.06 -3.08
CA ASN A 313 2.54 15.34 -2.44
C ASN A 313 3.38 14.53 -3.45
N LYS A 314 2.90 14.36 -4.69
CA LYS A 314 3.65 13.70 -5.74
C LYS A 314 4.85 14.56 -6.10
N SER A 315 6.03 13.96 -6.00
CA SER A 315 7.26 14.64 -6.36
C SER A 315 7.29 14.99 -7.85
N ASP A 316 7.80 16.17 -8.18
CA ASP A 316 7.96 16.62 -9.57
C ASP A 316 8.74 15.58 -10.40
N ILE A 317 8.27 15.32 -11.63
CA ILE A 317 8.81 14.30 -12.53
C ILE A 317 10.08 14.86 -13.20
N GLY A 318 11.14 14.97 -12.40
CA GLY A 318 12.36 15.67 -12.80
C GLY A 318 13.57 15.32 -11.95
N TRP A 319 14.52 16.26 -11.93
CA TRP A 319 15.81 16.06 -11.26
C TRP A 319 15.66 16.16 -9.73
N GLY A 320 16.15 15.15 -9.01
CA GLY A 320 16.27 15.19 -7.54
C GLY A 320 15.23 14.37 -6.76
N SER A 321 14.18 13.86 -7.42
CA SER A 321 13.09 13.06 -6.83
C SER A 321 13.15 11.56 -7.19
N GLN A 322 14.26 11.11 -7.75
CA GLN A 322 14.40 9.76 -8.29
C GLN A 322 14.54 8.70 -7.19
N ILE A 323 13.72 7.65 -7.27
CA ILE A 323 13.82 6.49 -6.37
C ILE A 323 14.84 5.47 -6.88
N ARG A 324 14.94 5.30 -8.21
CA ARG A 324 15.88 4.39 -8.85
C ARG A 324 16.57 4.98 -10.06
N SER A 325 17.81 4.57 -10.26
CA SER A 325 18.63 4.96 -11.41
C SER A 325 19.04 3.73 -12.22
N TYR A 326 18.59 3.69 -13.48
CA TYR A 326 18.86 2.67 -14.48
C TYR A 326 19.94 3.18 -15.43
N VAL A 327 21.21 2.91 -15.13
CA VAL A 327 22.35 3.33 -15.96
C VAL A 327 22.75 2.17 -16.86
N LEU A 328 22.11 2.06 -18.03
CA LEU A 328 22.33 0.93 -18.94
C LEU A 328 23.70 0.97 -19.62
N ASP A 329 24.27 2.16 -19.82
CA ASP A 329 25.61 2.33 -20.39
C ASP A 329 26.72 1.68 -19.53
N ASP A 330 26.50 1.61 -18.21
CA ASP A 330 27.41 1.00 -17.22
C ASP A 330 26.83 -0.31 -16.67
N SER A 331 25.77 -0.83 -17.32
CA SER A 331 25.00 -2.01 -16.93
C SER A 331 24.72 -2.07 -15.42
N ARG A 332 24.23 -0.97 -14.83
CA ARG A 332 23.97 -0.86 -13.40
C ARG A 332 22.58 -0.29 -13.13
N ILE A 333 21.82 -0.95 -12.28
CA ILE A 333 20.57 -0.44 -11.71
C ILE A 333 20.73 -0.34 -10.21
N LYS A 334 20.42 0.83 -9.65
CA LYS A 334 20.56 1.10 -8.21
C LYS A 334 19.31 1.79 -7.67
N ASP A 335 18.80 1.30 -6.55
CA ASP A 335 17.80 1.99 -5.74
C ASP A 335 18.52 2.98 -4.81
N LEU A 336 18.11 4.24 -4.84
CA LEU A 336 18.74 5.31 -4.07
C LEU A 336 18.26 5.35 -2.62
N ARG A 337 17.11 4.72 -2.32
CA ARG A 337 16.52 4.70 -0.99
C ARG A 337 17.13 3.58 -0.15
N THR A 338 17.18 2.37 -0.70
CA THR A 338 17.69 1.18 -0.02
C THR A 338 19.18 0.93 -0.29
N GLY A 339 19.74 1.52 -1.35
CA GLY A 339 21.12 1.34 -1.76
C GLY A 339 21.39 0.04 -2.53
N VAL A 340 20.38 -0.84 -2.70
CA VAL A 340 20.49 -2.11 -3.44
C VAL A 340 20.89 -1.84 -4.88
N GLU A 341 21.87 -2.59 -5.36
CA GLU A 341 22.44 -2.48 -6.69
C GLU A 341 22.50 -3.84 -7.37
N THR A 342 22.16 -3.88 -8.66
CA THR A 342 22.35 -5.04 -9.51
C THR A 342 22.99 -4.67 -10.85
N ARG A 343 23.80 -5.57 -11.37
CA ARG A 343 24.46 -5.42 -12.68
C ARG A 343 23.73 -6.12 -13.82
N ASN A 344 22.81 -7.03 -13.51
CA ASN A 344 22.03 -7.70 -14.53
C ASN A 344 20.82 -6.85 -14.91
N THR A 345 21.05 -5.86 -15.77
CA THR A 345 20.00 -4.91 -16.17
C THR A 345 18.86 -5.57 -16.92
N GLN A 346 19.16 -6.60 -17.71
CA GLN A 346 18.16 -7.27 -18.54
C GLN A 346 17.17 -8.07 -17.69
N ALA A 347 17.65 -8.79 -16.67
CA ALA A 347 16.77 -9.48 -15.73
C ALA A 347 15.80 -8.52 -15.01
N VAL A 348 16.28 -7.34 -14.61
CA VAL A 348 15.40 -6.32 -13.99
C VAL A 348 14.35 -5.83 -14.97
N LEU A 349 14.75 -5.48 -16.19
CA LEU A 349 13.81 -5.04 -17.24
C LEU A 349 12.81 -6.14 -17.66
N ASP A 350 13.18 -7.41 -17.46
CA ASP A 350 12.32 -8.56 -17.69
C ASP A 350 11.46 -8.94 -16.47
N GLY A 351 11.50 -8.17 -15.37
CA GLY A 351 10.58 -8.30 -14.23
C GLY A 351 11.21 -8.76 -12.91
N SER A 352 12.54 -8.91 -12.79
CA SER A 352 13.20 -9.28 -11.52
C SER A 352 13.30 -8.12 -10.51
N LEU A 353 12.15 -7.64 -10.05
CA LEU A 353 12.01 -6.50 -9.13
C LEU A 353 11.99 -6.88 -7.64
N ASP A 354 11.79 -8.16 -7.31
CA ASP A 354 11.62 -8.64 -5.94
C ASP A 354 12.76 -8.19 -5.00
N GLN A 355 14.01 -8.23 -5.49
CA GLN A 355 15.17 -7.75 -4.72
C GLN A 355 15.05 -6.29 -4.26
N PHE A 356 14.39 -5.43 -5.03
CA PHE A 356 14.20 -4.02 -4.70
C PHE A 356 12.96 -3.82 -3.83
N ILE A 357 11.87 -4.52 -4.15
CA ILE A 357 10.61 -4.43 -3.42
C ILE A 357 10.79 -4.96 -2.00
N GLU A 358 11.35 -6.15 -1.84
CA GLU A 358 11.61 -6.74 -0.52
C GLU A 358 12.53 -5.87 0.31
N ALA A 359 13.61 -5.34 -0.29
CA ALA A 359 14.50 -4.42 0.42
C ALA A 359 13.79 -3.12 0.82
N SER A 360 12.87 -2.62 -0.01
CA SER A 360 12.10 -1.40 0.28
C SER A 360 11.08 -1.63 1.40
N LEU A 361 10.38 -2.76 1.37
CA LEU A 361 9.48 -3.19 2.43
C LEU A 361 10.24 -3.45 3.75
N LYS A 362 11.44 -4.04 3.66
CA LYS A 362 12.37 -4.20 4.79
C LYS A 362 12.99 -2.88 5.26
N ALA A 363 12.86 -1.78 4.53
CA ALA A 363 13.28 -0.46 4.99
C ALA A 363 12.12 0.31 5.65
N GLY A 364 10.88 -0.21 5.62
CA GLY A 364 9.70 0.48 6.14
C GLY A 364 9.26 1.67 5.29
N LEU A 365 9.59 1.67 4.00
CA LEU A 365 9.17 2.69 3.03
C LEU A 365 7.72 2.54 2.63
#